data_AF-A0A495LB03-F1
#
_entry.id   AF-A0A495LB03-F1
#
_cell.length_a   1.000
_cell.length_b   1.000
_cell.length_c   1.000
_cell.angle_alpha   90.00
_cell.angle_beta   90.00
_cell.angle_gamma   90.00
#
_symmetry.space_group_name_H-M   'P 1'
#
loop_
_entity.id
_entity.type
_entity.pdbx_description
1 polymer ?
#
loop_
_entity_poly.entity_id
_entity_poly.type
_entity_poly.pdbx_seq_one_letter_code
_entity_poly.pdbx_strand_id
1 'polypeptide(L)' 'MSGYALYPSREVELLRSEFPDHLICELHDETGRPVLTATLRLRRCPCPSDLVTAGSPSDLRRSLTDPTWEAR' A
#
# COMPACT_ATOMS: atom_id res chain seq x y z
N MET A 1 10.24 6.25 21.41
CA MET A 1 9.67 6.19 20.05
C MET A 1 10.84 6.18 19.08
N SER A 2 11.08 5.08 18.36
CA SER A 2 11.96 5.12 17.20
C SER A 2 11.34 6.10 16.20
N GLY A 3 12.08 7.13 15.79
CA GLY A 3 11.57 8.12 14.85
C GLY A 3 11.17 7.51 13.51
N TYR A 4 10.48 8.30 12.68
CA TYR A 4 10.17 7.90 11.31
C TYR A 4 11.47 7.59 10.56
N ALA A 5 11.54 6.42 9.92
CA ALA A 5 12.61 6.13 9.00
C ALA A 5 12.57 7.16 7.85
N LEU A 6 13.69 7.86 7.63
CA LEU A 6 13.82 8.83 6.54
C LEU A 6 13.76 8.17 5.16
N TYR A 7 13.98 6.86 5.10
CA TYR A 7 14.03 6.07 3.88
C TYR A 7 13.00 4.94 3.92
N PRO A 8 12.38 4.60 2.77
CA PRO A 8 11.48 3.47 2.69
C PRO A 8 12.23 2.17 3.02
N SER A 9 11.50 1.19 3.58
CA SER A 9 12.05 -0.16 3.74
C SER A 9 12.32 -0.79 2.37
N ARG A 10 13.29 -1.71 2.30
CA ARG A 10 13.61 -2.47 1.06
C ARG A 10 12.37 -3.15 0.47
N GLU A 11 11.47 -3.60 1.33
CA GLU A 11 10.22 -4.23 0.92
C GLU A 11 9.28 -3.25 0.20
N VAL A 12 9.17 -2.01 0.68
CA VAL A 12 8.41 -0.95 0.01
C VAL A 12 9.03 -0.59 -1.35
N GLU A 13 10.37 -0.57 -1.45
CA GLU A 13 11.05 -0.34 -2.72
C GLU A 13 10.71 -1.43 -3.75
N LEU A 14 10.74 -2.70 -3.34
CA LEU A 14 10.34 -3.82 -4.20
C LEU A 14 8.88 -3.71 -4.63
N LEU A 15 7.96 -3.47 -3.69
CA LEU A 15 6.54 -3.31 -3.99
C LEU A 15 6.28 -2.17 -4.99
N ARG A 16 6.97 -1.03 -4.86
CA ARG A 16 6.85 0.09 -5.81
C ARG A 16 7.36 -0.27 -7.21
N SER A 17 8.35 -1.15 -7.31
CA SER A 17 8.83 -1.66 -8.60
C SER A 17 7.85 -2.66 -9.23
N GLU A 18 7.19 -3.49 -8.41
CA GLU A 18 6.18 -4.46 -8.83
C GLU A 18 4.87 -3.78 -9.29
N PHE A 19 4.47 -2.69 -8.63
CA PHE A 19 3.19 -1.99 -8.88
C PHE A 19 3.42 -0.50 -9.19
N PRO A 20 3.98 -0.14 -10.36
CA PRO A 20 4.40 1.23 -10.68
C PRO A 20 3.24 2.25 -10.78
N ASP A 21 2.01 1.77 -10.99
CA ASP A 21 0.81 2.61 -11.02
C ASP A 21 0.27 2.96 -9.63
N HIS A 22 0.85 2.39 -8.55
CA HIS A 22 0.40 2.61 -7.18
C HIS A 22 1.40 3.45 -6.38
N LEU A 23 0.88 4.35 -5.56
CA LEU A 23 1.60 5.01 -4.48
C LEU A 23 1.56 4.10 -3.25
N ILE A 24 2.70 3.52 -2.89
CA ILE A 24 2.82 2.57 -1.77
C ILE A 24 3.64 3.20 -0.65
N CYS A 25 3.12 3.15 0.58
CA CYS A 25 3.75 3.68 1.79
C CYS A 25 3.70 2.67 2.93
N GLU A 26 4.65 2.79 3.87
CA GLU A 26 4.64 2.10 5.15
C GLU A 26 4.29 3.12 6.24
N LEU A 27 3.18 2.90 6.91
CA LEU A 27 2.70 3.67 8.06
C LEU A 27 2.79 2.82 9.32
N HIS A 28 2.47 3.40 10.47
CA HIS A 28 2.35 2.66 11.73
C HIS A 28 0.96 2.84 12.30
N ASP A 29 0.37 1.76 12.83
CA ASP A 29 -0.89 1.83 13.56
C ASP A 29 -0.71 2.47 14.95
N GLU A 30 -1.81 2.59 15.69
CA GLU A 30 -1.85 3.12 17.06
C GLU A 30 -0.99 2.34 18.06
N THR A 31 -0.66 1.08 17.76
CA THR A 31 0.22 0.22 18.57
C THR A 31 1.68 0.28 18.12
N GLY A 32 1.97 1.04 17.06
CA GLY A 32 3.30 1.16 16.46
C GLY A 32 3.67 -0.01 15.55
N ARG A 33 2.72 -0.81 15.07
CA ARG A 33 3.00 -1.88 14.10
C ARG A 33 2.99 -1.34 12.67
N PRO A 34 3.89 -1.80 11.79
CA PRO A 34 3.91 -1.35 10.41
C PRO A 34 2.65 -1.80 9.68
N VAL A 35 2.05 -0.89 8.92
CA VAL A 35 0.90 -1.11 8.04
C VAL A 35 1.25 -0.56 6.68
N LEU A 36 1.12 -1.39 5.65
CA LEU A 36 1.33 -0.97 4.28
C LEU A 36 0.04 -0.40 3.71
N THR A 37 0.15 0.72 3.00
CA THR A 37 -0.97 1.36 2.32
C THR A 37 -0.63 1.56 0.84
N ALA A 38 -1.61 1.34 -0.02
CA ALA A 38 -1.50 1.53 -1.45
C ALA A 38 -2.72 2.25 -2.01
N THR A 39 -2.48 3.13 -2.98
CA THR A 39 -3.55 3.80 -3.75
C THR A 39 -3.07 4.08 -5.17
N LEU A 40 -3.97 4.03 -6.15
CA LEU A 40 -3.65 4.39 -7.53
C LEU A 40 -3.09 5.83 -7.61
N ARG A 41 -1.92 5.96 -8.26
CA ARG A 41 -1.24 7.24 -8.47
C ARG A 41 -2.04 8.19 -9.34
N LEU A 42 -2.75 7.65 -10.33
CA LEU A 42 -3.59 8.40 -11.24
C LEU A 42 -5.00 7.79 -11.21
N ARG A 43 -5.98 8.57 -10.75
CA ARG A 43 -7.38 8.16 -10.84
C ARG A 43 -7.81 8.15 -12.31
N ARG A 44 -8.19 6.98 -12.81
CA ARG A 44 -8.66 6.78 -14.20
C ARG A 44 -10.19 6.79 -14.35
N CYS A 45 -10.94 6.84 -13.24
CA CYS A 45 -12.40 6.89 -13.24
C CYS A 45 -12.97 7.68 -12.05
N PRO A 46 -14.24 8.12 -12.13
CA PRO A 46 -15.02 8.49 -10.95
C PRO A 46 -15.44 7.20 -10.23
N CYS A 47 -14.48 6.55 -9.58
CA CYS A 47 -14.66 5.36 -8.78
C CYS A 47 -14.35 5.68 -7.30
N PRO A 48 -14.84 4.88 -6.34
CA PRO A 48 -14.55 5.04 -4.92
C PRO A 48 -13.05 5.13 -4.67
N SER A 49 -12.66 5.67 -3.50
CA SER A 49 -11.25 5.74 -3.12
C SER A 49 -10.61 4.34 -3.13
N ASP A 50 -9.74 4.10 -4.09
CA ASP A 50 -8.84 2.95 -4.15
C ASP A 50 -7.77 3.10 -3.04
N LEU A 51 -8.13 2.82 -1.80
CA LEU A 51 -7.19 2.76 -0.69
C LEU A 51 -7.20 1.35 -0.14
N VAL A 52 -6.10 0.63 -0.39
CA VAL A 52 -5.85 -0.70 0.16
C VAL A 52 -4.91 -0.57 1.34
N THR A 53 -5.24 -1.23 2.44
CA THR A 53 -4.36 -1.35 3.60
C THR A 53 -4.08 -2.82 3.89
N ALA A 54 -2.85 -3.14 4.27
CA ALA A 54 -2.42 -4.51 4.54
C ALA A 54 -1.39 -4.56 5.67
N GLY A 55 -1.49 -5.57 6.53
CA GLY A 55 -0.53 -5.81 7.61
C GLY A 55 0.75 -6.52 7.15
N SER A 56 0.81 -6.97 5.89
CA SER A 56 1.99 -7.65 5.33
C SER A 56 2.17 -7.38 3.83
N PRO A 57 3.40 -7.50 3.30
CA PRO A 57 3.67 -7.36 1.87
C PRO A 57 2.92 -8.36 1.00
N SER A 58 2.82 -9.62 1.45
CA SER A 58 2.11 -10.67 0.71
C SER A 58 0.61 -10.41 0.62
N ASP A 59 0.01 -9.89 1.69
CA ASP A 59 -1.40 -9.50 1.68
C ASP A 59 -1.63 -8.33 0.72
N LEU A 60 -0.72 -7.35 0.72
CA LEU A 60 -0.79 -6.22 -0.20
C LEU A 60 -0.70 -6.68 -1.67
N ARG A 61 0.29 -7.52 -1.99
CA ARG A 61 0.45 -8.10 -3.35
C ARG A 61 -0.82 -8.79 -3.82
N ARG A 62 -1.43 -9.60 -2.96
CA ARG A 62 -2.69 -10.29 -3.27
C ARG A 62 -3.81 -9.29 -3.58
N SER A 63 -3.99 -8.28 -2.74
CA SER A 63 -5.03 -7.26 -2.93
C SER A 63 -4.85 -6.41 -4.18
N LEU A 64 -3.60 -6.14 -4.60
CA LEU A 64 -3.30 -5.35 -5.79
C LEU A 64 -3.35 -6.17 -7.10
N THR A 65 -3.15 -7.49 -7.02
CA THR A 65 -3.18 -8.39 -8.20
C THR A 65 -4.60 -8.82 -8.56
N ASP A 66 -5.45 -9.03 -7.56
CA ASP A 66 -6.85 -9.38 -7.72
C ASP A 66 -7.70 -8.39 -6.91
N PRO A 67 -8.01 -7.21 -7.49
CA PRO A 67 -8.77 -6.16 -6.83
C PRO A 67 -10.26 -6.56 -6.77
N THR A 68 -10.55 -7.60 -5.99
CA THR A 68 -11.91 -8.04 -5.65
C THR A 68 -12.73 -6.96 -4.94
N TRP A 69 -12.10 -5.85 -4.51
CA TRP A 69 -12.76 -4.68 -3.95
C TRP A 69 -13.51 -3.82 -5.00
N GLU A 70 -13.24 -3.98 -6.30
CA GLU A 70 -13.98 -3.31 -7.38
C GLU A 70 -15.40 -3.87 -7.61
N ALA A 71 -15.73 -5.02 -7.01
CA ALA A 71 -16.99 -5.73 -7.22
C ALA A 71 -18.08 -5.48 -6.15
N ARG A 72 -17.95 -4.43 -5.33
CA ARG A 72 -18.95 -4.09 -4.29
C ARG A 72 -19.51 -2.68 -4.42
#